data_AF-A0A4R4P623-F1
#
_entry.id   AF-A0A4R4P623-F1
#
_cell.length_a   1.000
_cell.length_b   1.000
_cell.length_c   1.000
_cell.angle_alpha   90.00
_cell.angle_beta   90.00
_cell.angle_gamma   90.00
#
_symmetry.space_group_name_H-M   'P 1'
#
loop_
_entity.id
_entity.type
_entity.pdbx_description
1 polymer ?
#
loop_
_entity_poly.entity_id
_entity_poly.type
_entity_poly.pdbx_seq_one_letter_code
_entity_poly.pdbx_strand_id
1 'polypeptide(L)'
;MARPQPRLLQEDGRPYTSDDVLRRFQRITQAAGIGATWVPRKLRHTFVSIMSDQGVALEKISDLVGHSNTRTTQTVYRHELRPVITTGAEHMNTSSKTKSRSA
;
A
#
# COMPACT_ATOMS: atom_id res chain seq x y z
N MET A 1 8.11 5.64 -31.09
CA MET A 1 7.93 5.70 -29.62
C MET A 1 9.31 5.69 -28.98
N ALA A 2 9.66 6.68 -28.15
CA ALA A 2 10.95 6.73 -27.48
C ALA A 2 11.06 5.62 -26.42
N ARG A 3 12.17 4.89 -26.39
CA ARG A 3 12.45 3.90 -25.35
C ARG A 3 12.52 4.62 -23.99
N PRO A 4 11.83 4.15 -22.94
CA PRO A 4 11.92 4.77 -21.63
C PRO A 4 13.36 4.73 -21.13
N GLN A 5 13.87 5.90 -20.73
CA GLN A 5 15.23 6.01 -20.23
C GLN A 5 15.33 5.37 -18.84
N PRO A 6 16.39 4.59 -18.56
CA PRO A 6 16.61 3.98 -17.26
C PRO A 6 16.89 5.06 -16.22
N ARG A 7 16.12 5.02 -15.12
CA ARG A 7 16.17 6.05 -14.06
C ARG A 7 17.20 5.74 -12.97
N LEU A 8 17.55 4.46 -12.80
CA LEU A 8 18.55 4.01 -11.84
C LEU A 8 19.80 3.60 -12.60
N LEU A 9 20.87 4.37 -12.41
CA LEU A 9 22.16 4.16 -13.05
C LEU A 9 23.21 3.78 -12.01
N GLN A 10 24.08 2.87 -12.39
CA GLN A 10 25.33 2.55 -11.71
C GLN A 10 26.29 3.73 -11.84
N GLU A 11 27.38 3.70 -11.07
CA GLU A 11 28.38 4.79 -11.06
C GLU A 11 29.09 4.94 -12.42
N ASP A 12 29.16 3.86 -13.21
CA ASP A 12 29.69 3.86 -14.57
C ASP A 12 28.65 4.24 -15.64
N GLY A 13 27.45 4.70 -15.23
CA GLY A 13 26.38 5.12 -16.11
C GLY A 13 25.53 4.00 -16.70
N ARG A 14 25.84 2.72 -16.43
CA ARG A 14 25.01 1.61 -16.91
C ARG A 14 23.70 1.51 -16.11
N PRO A 15 22.59 1.08 -16.73
CA PRO A 15 21.34 0.86 -16.01
C PRO A 15 21.46 -0.28 -15.00
N TYR A 16 20.89 -0.10 -13.82
CA TYR A 16 20.70 -1.22 -12.89
C TYR A 16 19.75 -2.26 -13.48
N THR A 17 20.12 -3.54 -13.40
CA THR A 17 19.18 -4.65 -13.60
C THR A 17 18.33 -4.89 -12.35
N SER A 18 17.21 -5.60 -12.49
CA SER A 18 16.38 -6.00 -11.34
C SER A 18 17.18 -6.80 -10.30
N ASP A 19 18.09 -7.67 -10.74
CA ASP A 19 18.90 -8.49 -9.85
C ASP A 19 19.97 -7.67 -9.12
N ASP A 20 20.53 -6.64 -9.77
CA ASP A 20 21.45 -5.72 -9.10
C ASP A 20 20.75 -4.96 -7.98
N VAL A 21 19.54 -4.46 -8.25
CA VAL A 21 18.71 -3.79 -7.24
C VAL A 21 18.40 -4.75 -6.10
N LEU A 22 18.00 -5.99 -6.40
CA LEU A 22 17.69 -7.00 -5.39
C LEU A 22 18.90 -7.33 -4.51
N ARG A 23 20.06 -7.61 -5.11
CA ARG A 23 21.28 -7.92 -4.35
C ARG A 23 21.70 -6.77 -3.45
N ARG A 24 21.65 -5.53 -3.96
CA ARG A 24 22.01 -4.35 -3.17
C ARG A 24 21.01 -4.12 -2.03
N PHE A 25 19.73 -4.31 -2.30
CA PHE A 25 18.67 -4.26 -1.30
C PHE A 25 18.89 -5.28 -0.17
N GLN A 26 19.17 -6.54 -0.51
CA GLN A 26 19.42 -7.60 0.46
C GLN A 26 20.65 -7.33 1.35
N ARG A 27 21.71 -6.73 0.80
CA ARG A 27 22.86 -6.29 1.61
C ARG A 27 22.46 -5.25 2.65
N ILE A 28 21.61 -4.30 2.26
CA ILE A 28 21.11 -3.27 3.19
C ILE A 28 20.24 -3.90 4.27
N THR A 29 19.29 -4.78 3.92
CA THR A 29 18.40 -5.42 4.90
C THR A 29 19.15 -6.37 5.83
N GLN A 30 20.19 -7.04 5.34
CA GLN A 30 21.07 -7.85 6.18
C GLN A 30 21.85 -6.98 7.16
N ALA A 31 22.45 -5.87 6.70
CA ALA A 31 23.16 -4.94 7.56
C ALA A 31 22.25 -4.27 8.61
N ALA A 32 20.97 -4.07 8.28
CA ALA A 32 19.96 -3.55 9.19
C ALA A 32 19.39 -4.59 10.17
N GLY A 33 19.83 -5.86 10.12
CA GLY A 33 19.31 -6.93 10.98
C GLY A 33 17.90 -7.43 10.63
N ILE A 34 17.37 -7.01 9.48
CA ILE A 34 16.03 -7.37 8.98
C ILE A 34 16.05 -8.76 8.28
N GLY A 35 17.21 -9.15 7.75
CA GLY A 35 17.50 -10.47 7.18
C GLY A 35 17.71 -10.48 5.66
N ALA A 36 18.26 -11.59 5.16
CA ALA A 36 18.66 -11.75 3.76
C ALA A 36 17.52 -12.15 2.80
N THR A 37 16.39 -12.64 3.32
CA THR A 37 15.24 -13.07 2.49
C THR A 37 14.29 -11.91 2.13
N TRP A 38 14.68 -10.68 2.43
CA TRP A 38 13.89 -9.50 2.11
C TRP A 38 14.03 -9.13 0.64
N VAL A 39 12.89 -8.79 0.03
CA VAL A 39 12.80 -8.36 -1.37
C VAL A 39 12.02 -7.04 -1.44
N PRO A 40 12.24 -6.18 -2.44
CA PRO A 40 11.56 -4.87 -2.52
C PRO A 40 10.03 -4.96 -2.46
N ARG A 41 9.44 -6.04 -2.98
CA ARG A 41 8.00 -6.31 -2.86
C ARG A 41 7.51 -6.34 -1.41
N LYS A 42 8.31 -6.82 -0.45
CA LYS A 42 7.94 -6.82 0.98
C LYS A 42 7.75 -5.41 1.53
N LEU A 43 8.53 -4.43 1.09
CA LEU A 43 8.33 -3.03 1.49
C LEU A 43 6.98 -2.48 1.02
N ARG A 44 6.55 -2.84 -0.19
CA ARG A 44 5.21 -2.47 -0.69
C ARG A 44 4.12 -3.09 0.19
N HIS A 45 4.32 -4.31 0.68
CA HIS A 45 3.39 -4.91 1.63
C HIS A 45 3.38 -4.19 2.98
N THR A 46 4.56 -3.87 3.52
CA THR A 46 4.70 -3.10 4.76
C THR A 46 4.02 -1.73 4.66
N PHE A 47 4.21 -1.00 3.55
CA PHE A 47 3.55 0.29 3.32
C PHE A 47 2.02 0.17 3.39
N VAL A 48 1.44 -0.79 2.68
CA VAL A 48 -0.01 -0.98 2.67
C VAL A 48 -0.52 -1.40 4.05
N SER A 49 0.21 -2.25 4.77
CA SER A 49 -0.14 -2.65 6.14
C SER A 49 -0.17 -1.45 7.09
N ILE A 50 0.85 -0.59 7.08
CA ILE A 50 0.92 0.62 7.92
C ILE A 50 -0.25 1.57 7.60
N MET A 51 -0.51 1.83 6.31
CA MET A 51 -1.59 2.72 5.89
C MET A 51 -2.97 2.17 6.27
N SER A 52 -3.14 0.85 6.20
CA SER A 52 -4.38 0.18 6.62
C SER A 52 -4.57 0.26 8.14
N ASP A 53 -3.52 0.04 8.92
CA ASP A 53 -3.55 0.17 10.39
C ASP A 53 -3.91 1.59 10.83
N GLN A 54 -3.48 2.60 10.08
CA GLN A 54 -3.85 4.00 10.26
C GLN A 54 -5.27 4.36 9.77
N GLY A 55 -6.04 3.38 9.28
CA GLY A 55 -7.43 3.57 8.84
C GLY A 55 -7.57 4.30 7.50
N VAL A 56 -6.52 4.36 6.68
CA VAL A 56 -6.62 4.98 5.35
C VAL A 56 -7.48 4.10 4.43
N ALA A 57 -8.42 4.74 3.72
CA ALA A 57 -9.28 4.04 2.78
C ALA A 57 -8.48 3.30 1.69
N LEU A 58 -8.89 2.07 1.39
CA LEU A 58 -8.12 1.15 0.56
C LEU A 58 -8.02 1.60 -0.90
N GLU A 59 -9.00 2.36 -1.38
CA GLU A 59 -9.00 3.01 -2.68
C GLU A 59 -7.83 3.98 -2.77
N LYS A 60 -7.67 4.84 -1.76
CA LYS A 60 -6.56 5.80 -1.67
C LYS A 60 -5.22 5.09 -1.58
N ILE A 61 -5.14 4.00 -0.80
CA ILE A 61 -3.91 3.21 -0.72
C ILE A 61 -3.58 2.57 -2.09
N SER A 62 -4.59 2.08 -2.81
CA SER A 62 -4.43 1.45 -4.13
C SER A 62 -3.94 2.44 -5.18
N ASP A 63 -4.42 3.68 -5.14
CA ASP A 63 -3.94 4.77 -5.99
C ASP A 63 -2.46 5.10 -5.70
N LEU A 64 -2.08 5.23 -4.43
CA LEU A 64 -0.71 5.56 -4.02
C LEU A 64 0.31 4.52 -4.46
N VAL A 65 -0.05 3.23 -4.38
CA VAL A 65 0.85 2.17 -4.82
C VAL A 65 0.82 1.99 -6.33
N GLY A 66 -0.15 2.58 -7.05
CA GLY A 66 -0.28 2.46 -8.50
C GLY A 66 -0.78 1.09 -8.95
N HIS A 67 -1.68 0.47 -8.19
CA HIS A 67 -2.37 -0.71 -8.69
C HIS A 67 -3.37 -0.31 -9.78
N SER A 68 -3.21 -0.87 -10.99
CA SER A 68 -4.21 -0.74 -12.06
C SER A 68 -5.53 -1.44 -11.75
N ASN A 69 -5.56 -2.27 -10.70
CA ASN A 69 -6.75 -2.98 -10.23
C ASN A 69 -6.73 -3.12 -8.69
N THR A 70 -7.78 -2.64 -8.03
CA THR A 70 -7.98 -2.67 -6.57
C THR A 70 -8.16 -4.08 -6.00
N ARG A 71 -8.45 -5.07 -6.86
CA ARG A 71 -8.73 -6.47 -6.47
C ARG A 71 -7.59 -7.13 -5.69
N THR A 72 -6.33 -6.79 -6.00
CA THR A 72 -5.16 -7.35 -5.28
C THR A 72 -4.98 -6.74 -3.88
N THR A 73 -5.33 -5.46 -3.70
CA THR A 73 -5.29 -4.79 -2.39
C THR A 73 -6.46 -5.23 -1.51
N GLN A 74 -7.66 -5.39 -2.10
CA GLN A 74 -8.87 -5.82 -1.39
C GLN A 74 -8.78 -7.23 -0.81
N THR A 75 -8.22 -8.20 -1.52
CA THR A 75 -8.14 -9.58 -1.01
C THR A 75 -7.12 -9.73 0.13
N VAL A 76 -6.03 -8.96 0.12
CA VAL A 76 -4.93 -9.11 1.08
C VAL A 76 -5.16 -8.31 2.37
N TYR A 77 -5.82 -7.14 2.30
CA TYR A 77 -5.88 -6.20 3.43
C TYR A 77 -7.27 -6.00 4.05
N ARG A 78 -8.30 -6.68 3.53
CA ARG A 78 -9.67 -6.58 4.08
C ARG A 78 -9.81 -7.10 5.52
N HIS A 79 -8.87 -7.92 6.00
CA HIS A 79 -8.90 -8.46 7.36
C HIS A 79 -8.44 -7.47 8.45
N GLU A 80 -7.63 -6.45 8.09
CA GLU A 80 -7.10 -5.45 9.04
C GLU A 80 -7.99 -4.21 9.18
N LEU A 81 -9.08 -4.16 8.40
CA LEU A 81 -10.11 -3.13 8.55
C LEU A 81 -10.97 -3.47 9.77
N ARG A 82 -10.62 -2.89 10.92
CA ARG A 82 -11.61 -2.63 11.99
C ARG A 82 -12.84 -1.94 11.36
N PRO A 83 -14.06 -2.17 11.86
CA PRO A 83 -15.26 -2.12 11.03
C PRO A 83 -15.59 -0.69 10.60
N VAL A 84 -15.19 -0.32 9.38
CA VAL A 84 -15.73 0.83 8.64
C VAL A 84 -17.27 0.72 8.47
N ILE A 85 -17.81 -0.49 8.66
CA ILE A 85 -19.25 -0.77 8.70
C ILE A 85 -19.94 -0.03 9.86
N THR A 86 -19.25 0.23 10.99
CA THR A 86 -19.88 0.89 12.15
C THR A 86 -20.11 2.38 11.88
N THR A 87 -19.16 3.07 11.23
CA THR A 87 -19.26 4.53 10.99
C THR A 87 -20.36 4.90 9.99
N GLY A 88 -20.62 4.05 8.98
CA GLY A 88 -21.75 4.24 8.07
C GLY A 88 -23.10 4.00 8.75
N ALA A 89 -23.17 2.98 9.61
CA ALA A 89 -24.38 2.68 10.38
C ALA A 89 -24.70 3.78 11.42
N GLU A 90 -23.69 4.38 12.04
CA GLU A 90 -23.85 5.50 12.98
C GLU A 90 -24.41 6.76 12.29
N HIS A 91 -23.91 7.12 11.10
CA HIS A 91 -24.46 8.24 10.32
C HIS A 91 -25.89 7.97 9.80
N MET A 92 -26.22 6.72 9.45
CA MET A 92 -27.61 6.37 9.11
C MET A 92 -28.53 6.46 10.33
N ASN A 93 -28.05 6.12 11.52
CA ASN A 93 -28.85 6.19 12.75
C ASN A 93 -29.14 7.64 13.19
N THR A 94 -28.20 8.57 12.98
CA THR A 94 -28.41 10.00 13.31
C THR A 94 -29.39 10.69 12.36
N SER A 95 -29.34 10.38 11.06
CA SER A 95 -30.30 10.93 10.07
C SER A 95 -31.72 10.40 10.24
N SER A 96 -31.88 9.15 10.73
CA SER A 96 -33.18 8.52 10.96
C SER A 96 -33.94 9.12 12.15
N LYS A 97 -33.23 9.59 13.19
CA LYS A 97 -33.85 10.17 14.40
C LYS A 97 -34.40 11.59 14.21
N THR A 98 -33.92 12.32 13.21
CA THR A 98 -34.34 13.72 12.96
C THR A 98 -35.73 13.81 12.32
N LYS A 99 -36.23 12.75 11.68
CA LYS A 99 -37.50 12.79 10.92
C LYS A 99 -38.75 12.51 11.76
N SER A 100 -38.65 12.24 13.07
CA SER A 100 -39.80 11.86 13.92
C SER A 100 -40.29 12.95 14.91
N ARG A 101 -39.83 14.21 14.81
CA ARG A 101 -40.29 15.32 15.66
C ARG A 101 -40.90 16.46 14.83
N SER A 102 -41.97 16.16 14.10
CA SER A 102 -42.95 17.15 13.63
C SER A 102 -44.30 16.45 13.43
N ALA A 103 -45.10 16.41 14.49
CA ALA A 103 -46.55 16.25 14.48
C ALA A 103 -47.11 16.94 15.73
#